data_AF-A0A7S1M531-F1
#
_entry.id   AF-A0A7S1M531-F1
#
_cell.length_a   1.000
_cell.length_b   1.000
_cell.length_c   1.000
_cell.angle_alpha   90.00
_cell.angle_beta   90.00
_cell.angle_gamma   90.00
#
_symmetry.space_group_name_H-M   'P 1'
#
loop_
_entity.id
_entity.type
_entity.pdbx_description
1 polymer ?
#
loop_
_entity_poly.entity_id
_entity_poly.type
_entity_poly.pdbx_seq_one_letter_code
_entity_poly.pdbx_strand_id
1 'polypeptide(L)'
;LSGRRFARPRGYGDYALWVAVLQDAPLDEALRTASDSSSERPVQAEEREQEPEQEGAVDELCERAMLALRTSDGLDLDSVGSEFGSAAQEVVERSLMKNAHLIVRNGRRLRLSAPDGFMMSNDVISTVFADLEDSRDAILAGVPQPPAEQHAT
;
A
#
# COMPACT_ATOMS: atom_id res chain seq x y z
N LEU A 1 -23.96 -0.48 -0.36
CA LEU A 1 -23.10 -1.29 0.55
C LEU A 1 -21.93 -0.40 0.99
N SER A 2 -21.98 0.08 2.23
CA SER A 2 -21.23 1.24 2.75
C SER A 2 -19.78 0.94 3.17
N GLY A 3 -18.95 0.36 2.29
CA GLY A 3 -17.49 0.27 2.48
C GLY A 3 -16.98 -0.57 3.67
N ARG A 4 -17.85 -1.21 4.46
CA ARG A 4 -17.44 -2.06 5.58
C ARG A 4 -16.90 -3.40 5.07
N ARG A 5 -15.67 -3.74 5.50
CA ARG A 5 -15.06 -5.05 5.26
C ARG A 5 -15.54 -6.03 6.34
N PHE A 6 -16.02 -7.19 5.91
CA PHE A 6 -16.44 -8.26 6.80
C PHE A 6 -15.52 -9.46 6.58
N ALA A 7 -14.90 -9.94 7.65
CA ALA A 7 -14.07 -11.13 7.63
C ALA A 7 -14.74 -12.22 8.46
N ARG A 8 -14.76 -13.45 7.91
CA ARG A 8 -15.29 -14.61 8.62
C ARG A 8 -14.27 -15.10 9.65
N PRO A 9 -14.71 -15.62 10.81
CA PRO A 9 -13.81 -16.28 11.75
C PRO A 9 -13.06 -17.43 11.07
N ARG A 10 -11.78 -17.59 11.40
CA ARG A 10 -10.90 -18.62 10.81
C ARG A 10 -11.06 -20.00 11.44
N GLY A 11 -11.56 -20.06 12.69
CA GLY A 11 -11.80 -21.30 13.42
C GLY A 11 -13.15 -21.93 13.06
N TYR A 12 -13.20 -23.24 12.86
CA TYR A 12 -14.43 -23.94 12.47
C TYR A 12 -15.54 -23.83 13.53
N GLY A 13 -15.18 -23.87 14.82
CA GLY A 13 -16.14 -23.70 15.92
C GLY A 13 -16.79 -22.30 15.93
N ASP A 14 -15.96 -21.27 15.80
CA ASP A 14 -16.40 -19.87 15.75
C ASP A 14 -17.20 -19.60 14.48
N TYR A 15 -16.83 -20.22 13.36
CA TYR A 15 -17.55 -20.14 12.11
C TYR A 15 -18.96 -20.75 12.22
N ALA A 16 -19.11 -21.91 12.87
CA ALA A 16 -20.41 -22.55 13.03
C ALA A 16 -21.38 -21.70 13.86
N LEU A 17 -20.89 -21.08 14.93
CA LEU A 17 -21.66 -20.15 15.76
C LEU A 17 -22.01 -18.87 15.00
N TRP A 18 -21.05 -18.30 14.26
CA TRP A 18 -21.24 -17.12 13.43
C TRP A 18 -22.30 -17.33 12.34
N VAL A 19 -22.31 -18.49 11.68
CA VAL A 19 -23.35 -18.85 10.70
C VAL A 19 -24.72 -19.04 11.37
N ALA A 20 -24.78 -19.66 12.55
CA ALA A 20 -26.03 -19.85 13.27
C ALA A 20 -26.68 -18.51 13.66
N VAL A 21 -25.88 -17.54 14.13
CA VAL A 21 -26.36 -16.18 14.45
C VAL A 21 -26.89 -15.45 13.21
N LEU A 22 -26.27 -15.65 12.05
CA LEU A 22 -26.71 -15.04 10.78
C LEU A 22 -27.99 -15.65 10.19
N GLN A 23 -28.31 -16.89 10.54
CA GLN A 23 -29.51 -17.57 10.04
C GLN A 23 -30.77 -17.25 10.84
N ASP A 24 -30.63 -16.91 12.13
CA ASP A 24 -31.75 -16.78 13.05
C ASP A 24 -32.22 -15.33 13.27
N ALA A 25 -31.43 -14.33 12.85
CA ALA A 25 -31.75 -12.91 13.02
C ALA A 25 -31.85 -12.16 11.68
N PRO A 26 -32.66 -11.07 11.59
CA PRO A 26 -32.66 -10.20 10.43
C PRO A 26 -31.24 -9.69 10.18
N LEU A 27 -30.79 -9.76 8.92
CA LEU A 27 -29.38 -9.62 8.52
C LEU A 27 -28.66 -8.42 9.16
N ASP A 28 -29.34 -7.28 9.29
CA ASP A 28 -28.78 -6.07 9.88
C ASP A 28 -28.48 -6.17 11.39
N GLU A 29 -29.23 -6.98 12.13
CA GLU A 29 -29.06 -7.21 13.57
C GLU A 29 -28.02 -8.30 13.81
N ALA A 30 -28.09 -9.39 13.05
CA ALA A 30 -27.11 -10.46 13.10
C ALA A 30 -25.67 -9.99 12.81
N LEU A 31 -25.52 -9.06 11.85
CA LEU A 31 -24.23 -8.46 11.49
C LEU A 31 -23.65 -7.54 12.58
N ARG A 32 -24.48 -6.97 13.46
CA ARG A 32 -24.00 -6.16 14.60
C ARG A 32 -23.49 -7.06 15.71
N THR A 33 -24.29 -8.06 16.11
CA THR A 33 -23.96 -8.98 17.21
C THR A 33 -22.75 -9.86 16.89
N ALA A 34 -22.62 -10.30 15.64
CA ALA A 34 -21.47 -11.06 15.18
C ALA A 34 -20.19 -10.22 15.06
N SER A 35 -20.32 -8.90 14.84
CA SER A 35 -19.18 -7.98 14.80
C SER A 35 -18.66 -7.65 16.20
N ASP A 36 -19.52 -7.68 17.23
CA ASP A 36 -19.13 -7.48 18.63
C ASP A 36 -18.41 -8.70 19.24
N SER A 37 -18.76 -9.91 18.81
CA SER A 37 -18.24 -11.14 19.44
C SER A 37 -16.81 -11.53 19.03
N SER A 38 -16.11 -10.75 18.19
CA SER A 38 -14.75 -11.10 17.71
C SER A 38 -13.64 -10.11 18.08
N SER A 39 -13.92 -8.98 18.73
CA SER A 39 -12.86 -8.01 19.03
C SER A 39 -13.11 -7.16 20.27
N GLU A 40 -12.99 -7.75 21.45
CA GLU A 40 -12.65 -6.98 22.65
C GLU A 40 -11.41 -7.58 23.33
N ARG A 41 -10.27 -7.47 22.65
CA ARG A 41 -9.08 -7.03 23.38
C ARG A 41 -9.14 -5.51 23.36
N PRO A 42 -9.10 -4.81 24.51
CA PRO A 42 -8.93 -3.39 24.51
C PRO A 42 -7.54 -3.15 23.89
N VAL A 43 -7.52 -2.75 22.62
CA VAL A 43 -6.42 -1.95 22.11
C VAL A 43 -6.48 -0.74 23.02
N GLN A 44 -5.54 -0.69 23.96
CA GLN A 44 -5.23 0.54 24.65
C GLN A 44 -5.11 1.57 23.54
N ALA A 45 -5.79 2.70 23.73
CA ALA A 45 -5.54 3.89 22.96
C ALA A 45 -4.10 4.29 23.27
N GLU A 46 -3.16 3.55 22.68
CA GLU A 46 -1.82 4.04 22.41
C GLU A 46 -2.08 5.28 21.58
N GLU A 47 -1.74 6.39 22.21
CA GLU A 47 -1.62 7.70 21.60
C GLU A 47 -1.18 7.47 20.16
N ARG A 48 -2.04 7.83 19.19
CA ARG A 48 -1.58 7.99 17.81
C ARG A 48 -0.53 9.09 17.91
N GLU A 49 0.71 8.69 18.16
CA GLU A 49 1.88 9.42 17.76
C GLU A 49 1.59 9.77 16.30
N GLN A 50 1.39 11.06 16.05
CA GLN A 50 1.31 11.56 14.69
C GLN A 50 2.69 11.27 14.13
N GLU A 51 2.87 10.09 13.53
CA GLU A 51 4.02 9.83 12.68
C GLU A 51 4.07 11.03 11.71
N PRO A 52 5.19 11.76 11.67
CA PRO A 52 5.28 12.98 10.87
C PRO A 52 4.81 12.65 9.46
N GLU A 53 4.02 13.52 8.83
CA GLU A 53 3.37 13.31 7.52
C GLU A 53 4.35 12.84 6.41
N GLN A 54 5.64 13.02 6.62
CA GLN A 54 6.72 12.57 5.75
C GLN A 54 7.04 11.07 5.90
N GLU A 55 6.90 10.47 7.10
CA GLU A 55 7.27 9.08 7.38
C GLU A 55 6.44 8.08 6.57
N GLY A 56 5.19 8.43 6.24
CA GLY A 56 4.31 7.64 5.37
C GLY A 56 4.62 7.77 3.87
N ALA A 57 5.46 8.71 3.44
CA ALA A 57 5.72 8.93 2.00
C ALA A 57 6.39 7.73 1.33
N VAL A 58 7.28 7.04 2.04
CA VAL A 58 7.93 5.82 1.53
C VAL A 58 6.94 4.66 1.44
N ASP A 59 6.04 4.53 2.42
CA ASP A 59 4.98 3.52 2.39
C ASP A 59 4.00 3.75 1.24
N GLU A 60 3.60 5.00 1.00
CA GLU A 60 2.76 5.39 -0.13
C GLU A 60 3.45 5.10 -1.48
N LEU A 61 4.75 5.38 -1.59
CA LEU A 61 5.52 5.05 -2.78
C LEU A 61 5.60 3.53 -3.01
N CYS A 62 5.80 2.75 -1.95
CA CYS A 62 5.77 1.29 -1.99
C CYS A 62 4.41 0.78 -2.47
N GLU A 63 3.30 1.27 -1.90
CA GLU A 63 1.95 0.91 -2.32
C GLU A 63 1.74 1.25 -3.81
N ARG A 64 2.13 2.45 -4.23
CA ARG A 64 2.00 2.89 -5.62
C ARG A 64 2.79 2.01 -6.58
N ALA A 65 4.04 1.70 -6.25
CA ALA A 65 4.89 0.81 -7.05
C ALA A 65 4.29 -0.60 -7.14
N MET A 66 3.77 -1.13 -6.03
CA MET A 66 3.12 -2.46 -5.99
C MET A 66 1.89 -2.51 -6.89
N LEU A 67 1.01 -1.51 -6.82
CA LEU A 67 -0.20 -1.45 -7.63
C LEU A 67 0.15 -1.28 -9.11
N ALA A 68 1.03 -0.34 -9.44
CA ALA A 68 1.40 -0.01 -10.81
C ALA A 68 2.14 -1.15 -11.53
N LEU A 69 3.06 -1.84 -10.86
CA LEU A 69 3.81 -2.94 -11.47
C LEU A 69 2.97 -4.20 -11.64
N ARG A 70 1.90 -4.37 -10.86
CA ARG A 70 0.95 -5.48 -11.04
C ARG A 70 -0.02 -5.27 -12.20
N THR A 71 -0.12 -4.06 -12.75
CA THR A 71 -0.97 -3.77 -13.92
C THR A 71 -0.11 -3.66 -15.17
N SER A 72 -0.76 -3.79 -16.34
CA SER A 72 -0.10 -3.56 -17.64
C SER A 72 0.27 -2.10 -17.90
N ASP A 73 -0.23 -1.18 -17.06
CA ASP A 73 0.00 0.26 -17.21
C ASP A 73 1.40 0.66 -16.74
N GLY A 74 1.93 -0.02 -15.72
CA GLY A 74 3.25 0.29 -15.17
C GLY A 74 3.31 1.60 -14.40
N LEU A 75 4.52 1.93 -13.97
CA LEU A 75 4.85 3.05 -13.12
C LEU A 75 5.40 4.22 -13.94
N ASP A 76 4.86 5.41 -13.71
CA ASP A 76 5.30 6.65 -14.36
C ASP A 76 6.31 7.40 -13.50
N LEU A 77 7.56 7.45 -13.94
CA LEU A 77 8.66 8.03 -13.18
C LEU A 77 8.53 9.54 -12.98
N ASP A 78 7.93 10.26 -13.93
CA ASP A 78 7.77 11.71 -13.78
C ASP A 78 6.81 12.02 -12.63
N SER A 79 5.73 11.24 -12.49
CA SER A 79 4.79 11.36 -11.37
C SER A 79 5.46 11.05 -10.02
N VAL A 80 6.31 10.02 -9.99
CA VAL A 80 7.08 9.66 -8.79
C VAL A 80 8.02 10.81 -8.40
N GLY A 81 8.75 11.38 -9.36
CA GLY A 81 9.65 12.50 -9.11
C GLY A 81 8.95 13.76 -8.61
N SER A 82 7.76 14.07 -9.15
CA SER A 82 6.98 15.24 -8.71
C SER A 82 6.37 15.08 -7.30
N GLU A 83 6.00 13.86 -6.92
CA GLU A 83 5.29 13.59 -5.66
C GLU A 83 6.24 13.24 -4.51
N PHE A 84 7.26 12.41 -4.79
CA PHE A 84 8.18 11.86 -3.78
C PHE A 84 9.62 12.39 -3.91
N GLY A 85 9.87 13.27 -4.88
CA GLY A 85 11.18 13.86 -5.13
C GLY A 85 12.06 13.04 -6.09
N SER A 86 13.12 13.68 -6.58
CA SER A 86 14.04 13.07 -7.56
C SER A 86 14.79 11.86 -6.99
N ALA A 87 15.10 11.87 -5.70
CA ALA A 87 15.76 10.75 -5.03
C ALA A 87 14.92 9.47 -5.12
N ALA A 88 13.61 9.56 -4.84
CA ALA A 88 12.68 8.44 -4.98
C ALA A 88 12.64 7.91 -6.42
N GLN A 89 12.52 8.81 -7.39
CA GLN A 89 12.51 8.46 -8.81
C GLN A 89 13.78 7.70 -9.22
N GLU A 90 14.95 8.20 -8.83
CA GLU A 90 16.24 7.58 -9.13
C GLU A 90 16.39 6.20 -8.50
N VAL A 91 15.96 6.05 -7.24
CA VAL A 91 15.98 4.76 -6.54
C VAL A 91 15.10 3.76 -7.30
N VAL A 92 13.84 4.11 -7.57
CA VAL A 92 12.90 3.26 -8.30
C VAL A 92 13.42 2.87 -9.68
N GLU A 93 13.91 3.83 -10.47
CA GLU A 93 14.45 3.55 -11.80
C GLU A 93 15.64 2.58 -11.69
N ARG A 94 16.59 2.87 -10.80
CA ARG A 94 17.75 2.00 -10.57
C ARG A 94 17.36 0.59 -10.15
N SER A 95 16.40 0.45 -9.23
CA SER A 95 15.89 -0.85 -8.76
C SER A 95 15.26 -1.66 -9.88
N LEU A 96 14.42 -1.03 -10.70
CA LEU A 96 13.80 -1.69 -11.85
C LEU A 96 14.85 -2.11 -12.90
N MET A 97 15.89 -1.30 -13.10
CA MET A 97 16.96 -1.62 -14.06
C MET A 97 17.86 -2.79 -13.61
N LYS A 98 17.88 -3.17 -12.33
CA LYS A 98 18.51 -4.43 -11.89
C LYS A 98 17.90 -5.65 -12.59
N ASN A 99 16.61 -5.55 -12.93
CA ASN A 99 15.84 -6.56 -13.66
C ASN A 99 15.48 -6.08 -15.08
N ALA A 100 16.36 -5.32 -15.75
CA ALA A 100 16.06 -4.68 -17.04
C ALA A 100 15.49 -5.62 -18.13
N HIS A 101 15.90 -6.90 -18.14
CA HIS A 101 15.38 -7.90 -19.07
C HIS A 101 13.89 -8.23 -18.87
N LEU A 102 13.32 -7.91 -17.71
CA LEU A 102 11.91 -8.09 -17.38
C LEU A 102 11.10 -6.80 -17.52
N ILE A 103 11.74 -5.69 -17.89
CA ILE A 103 11.11 -4.36 -17.91
C ILE A 103 10.98 -3.84 -19.34
N VAL A 104 9.80 -3.29 -19.65
CA VAL A 104 9.52 -2.57 -20.88
C VAL A 104 9.41 -1.09 -20.55
N ARG A 105 10.23 -0.27 -21.22
CA ARG A 105 10.21 1.18 -21.10
C ARG A 105 9.44 1.81 -22.26
N ASN A 106 8.48 2.69 -21.95
CA ASN A 106 7.82 3.56 -22.92
C ASN A 106 7.95 5.01 -22.44
N GLY A 107 8.97 5.70 -22.93
CA GLY A 107 9.33 7.04 -22.44
C GLY A 107 9.71 7.02 -20.96
N ARG A 108 8.88 7.66 -20.13
CA ARG A 108 9.05 7.78 -18.66
C ARG A 108 8.25 6.75 -17.86
N ARG A 109 7.52 5.88 -18.56
CA ARG A 109 6.75 4.80 -17.98
C ARG A 109 7.50 3.47 -18.07
N LEU A 110 7.64 2.79 -16.94
CA LEU A 110 8.27 1.47 -16.82
C LEU A 110 7.22 0.45 -16.40
N ARG A 111 7.12 -0.65 -17.13
CA ARG A 111 6.19 -1.75 -16.81
C ARG A 111 6.88 -3.10 -16.91
N LEU A 112 6.31 -4.11 -16.27
CA LEU A 112 6.77 -5.48 -16.44
C LEU A 112 6.46 -5.97 -17.88
N SER A 113 7.40 -6.71 -18.44
CA SER A 113 7.24 -7.43 -19.70
C SER A 113 6.22 -8.57 -19.56
N ALA A 114 5.52 -8.89 -20.64
CA ALA A 114 4.60 -10.02 -20.69
C ALA A 114 5.17 -11.16 -21.54
N PRO A 115 5.02 -12.43 -21.12
CA PRO A 115 4.47 -12.88 -19.84
C PRO A 115 5.51 -12.91 -18.71
N ASP A 116 6.80 -12.91 -19.04
CA ASP A 116 7.89 -13.28 -18.14
C ASP A 116 8.03 -12.32 -16.95
N GLY A 117 7.96 -11.01 -17.19
CA GLY A 117 8.01 -10.00 -16.13
C GLY A 117 6.85 -10.12 -15.13
N PHE A 118 5.65 -10.41 -15.61
CA PHE A 118 4.50 -10.64 -14.73
C PHE A 118 4.65 -11.90 -13.87
N MET A 119 5.26 -12.96 -14.38
CA MET A 119 5.52 -14.17 -13.58
C MET A 119 6.51 -13.91 -12.45
N MET A 120 7.45 -13.00 -12.66
CA MET A 120 8.50 -12.63 -11.70
C MET A 120 8.15 -11.34 -10.94
N SER A 121 6.89 -10.89 -10.96
CA SER A 121 6.51 -9.57 -10.42
C SER A 121 6.85 -9.41 -8.95
N ASN A 122 6.70 -10.47 -8.16
CA ASN A 122 6.99 -10.43 -6.73
C ASN A 122 8.47 -10.17 -6.46
N ASP A 123 9.38 -10.81 -7.20
CA ASP A 123 10.82 -10.64 -7.01
C ASP A 123 11.27 -9.23 -7.39
N VAL A 124 10.71 -8.69 -8.49
CA VAL A 124 10.98 -7.31 -8.91
C VAL A 124 10.45 -6.30 -7.88
N ILE A 125 9.21 -6.46 -7.42
CA ILE A 125 8.60 -5.58 -6.41
C ILE A 125 9.37 -5.64 -5.09
N SER A 126 9.75 -6.84 -4.63
CA SER A 126 10.55 -7.01 -3.42
C SER A 126 11.92 -6.35 -3.52
N THR A 127 12.55 -6.38 -4.71
CA THR A 127 13.81 -5.66 -4.95
C THR A 127 13.63 -4.16 -4.84
N VAL A 128 12.55 -3.62 -5.43
CA VAL A 128 12.21 -2.19 -5.35
C VAL A 128 11.98 -1.79 -3.89
N PHE A 129 11.26 -2.59 -3.12
CA PHE A 129 10.95 -2.30 -1.72
C PHE A 129 12.20 -2.27 -0.85
N ALA A 130 13.10 -3.25 -1.02
CA ALA A 130 14.36 -3.29 -0.29
C ALA A 130 15.20 -2.04 -0.57
N ASP A 131 15.32 -1.63 -1.83
CA ASP A 131 16.10 -0.45 -2.19
C ASP A 131 15.47 0.87 -1.71
N LEU A 132 14.14 0.94 -1.67
CA LEU A 132 13.41 2.09 -1.14
C LEU A 132 13.62 2.23 0.37
N GLU A 133 13.54 1.13 1.12
CA GLU A 133 13.80 1.13 2.57
C GLU A 133 15.26 1.50 2.87
N ASP A 134 16.22 0.90 2.12
CA ASP A 134 17.65 1.21 2.25
C ASP A 134 17.95 2.70 1.95
N SER A 135 17.10 3.36 1.15
CA SER A 135 17.26 4.76 0.75
C SER A 135 16.29 5.72 1.46
N ARG A 136 15.58 5.25 2.49
CA ARG A 136 14.49 5.98 3.17
C ARG A 136 14.87 7.40 3.56
N ASP A 137 15.96 7.58 4.30
CA ASP A 137 16.40 8.89 4.78
C ASP A 137 16.65 9.88 3.63
N ALA A 138 17.25 9.40 2.54
CA ALA A 138 17.55 10.23 1.37
C ALA A 138 16.28 10.62 0.61
N ILE A 139 15.29 9.72 0.55
CA ILE A 139 13.99 9.98 -0.05
C ILE A 139 13.25 11.03 0.76
N LEU A 140 13.14 10.84 2.09
CA LEU A 140 12.44 11.76 2.99
C LEU A 140 13.04 13.16 2.95
N ALA A 141 14.38 13.27 2.87
CA ALA A 141 15.06 14.57 2.72
C ALA A 141 14.75 15.28 1.39
N GLY A 142 14.35 14.53 0.36
CA GLY A 142 14.05 15.02 -0.99
C GLY A 142 12.57 15.26 -1.28
N VAL A 143 11.65 14.90 -0.36
CA VAL A 143 10.21 15.07 -0.56
C VAL A 143 9.88 16.58 -0.62
N PRO A 144 9.19 17.05 -1.67
CA PRO A 144 8.80 18.44 -1.77
C PRO A 144 7.86 18.82 -0.62
N GLN A 145 8.28 19.78 0.19
CA GLN A 145 7.47 20.28 1.31
C GLN A 145 6.23 21.01 0.78
N PRO A 146 5.04 20.79 1.37
CA PRO A 146 3.87 21.57 1.00
C PRO A 146 4.16 23.06 1.22
N PRO A 147 3.61 23.95 0.37
CA PRO A 147 3.78 25.38 0.56
C PRO A 147 3.23 25.74 1.95
N ALA A 148 4.10 26.28 2.82
CA ALA A 148 3.72 26.74 4.14
C ALA A 148 2.47 27.62 4.01
N GLU A 149 1.35 27.17 4.57
CA GLU A 149 0.11 27.93 4.58
C GLU A 149 0.42 29.29 5.20
N GLN A 150 0.50 30.31 4.35
CA GLN A 150 0.60 31.68 4.76
C GLN A 150 -0.74 31.98 5.43
N HIS A 151 -0.80 31.83 6.76
CA HIS A 151 -1.82 32.45 7.59
C HIS A 151 -1.74 33.95 7.37
N ALA A 152 -2.46 34.41 6.35
CA ALA A 152 -2.71 35.82 6.11
C ALA A 152 -3.55 36.35 7.27
N THR A 153 -3.05 37.46 7.79
CA THR A 153 -3.48 38.29 8.92
C THR A 153 -4.98 38.56 9.00
#